data_AF-A0A6A0AWW2-F1
#
_entry.id   AF-A0A6A0AWW2-F1
#
_cell.length_a   1.000
_cell.length_b   1.000
_cell.length_c   1.000
_cell.angle_alpha   90.00
_cell.angle_beta   90.00
_cell.angle_gamma   90.00
#
_symmetry.space_group_name_H-M   'P 1'
#
loop_
_entity.id
_entity.type
_entity.pdbx_description
1 polymer ?
#
loop_
_entity_poly.entity_id
_entity_poly.type
_entity_poly.pdbx_seq_one_letter_code
_entity_poly.pdbx_strand_id
1 'polypeptide(L)'
;MAALAVVRDLREHWAPASAEELERFETDVLSGFVLARASAGLADGTIRGDVGHLEQIRTWFGRPLWDMEPADADVYFGKVLRNSPSGTRLARSQALTTYFMFMELRHKVELHRMTGRVVECPIDEMNRPRGAKDAQLRIPPSEPEVGTLFTGWGGELATCRKFAPTARNYTASKPVSGRRCLSSSCPWV
;
A
#
# COMPACT_ATOMS: atom_id res chain seq x y z
N MET A 1 -31.33 -22.69 38.23
CA MET A 1 -31.26 -22.74 36.76
C MET A 1 -31.71 -21.39 36.23
N ALA A 2 -30.77 -20.53 35.80
CA ALA A 2 -31.11 -19.23 35.23
C ALA A 2 -31.57 -19.45 33.78
N ALA A 3 -32.86 -19.25 33.52
CA ALA A 3 -33.39 -19.22 32.16
C ALA A 3 -32.98 -17.90 31.51
N LEU A 4 -32.15 -17.96 30.47
CA LEU A 4 -31.81 -16.81 29.63
C LEU A 4 -33.07 -16.39 28.88
N ALA A 5 -33.59 -15.20 29.20
CA ALA A 5 -34.66 -14.59 28.43
C ALA A 5 -34.15 -14.27 27.03
N VAL A 6 -34.81 -14.79 26.00
CA VAL A 6 -34.58 -14.39 24.60
C VAL A 6 -35.05 -12.94 24.47
N VAL A 7 -34.12 -11.98 24.57
CA VAL A 7 -34.37 -10.58 24.24
C VAL A 7 -34.47 -10.50 22.72
N ARG A 8 -35.70 -10.51 22.18
CA ARG A 8 -35.94 -10.08 20.80
C ARG A 8 -35.69 -8.58 20.73
N ASP A 9 -34.69 -8.17 19.95
CA ASP A 9 -34.49 -6.76 19.63
C ASP A 9 -35.75 -6.24 18.93
N LEU A 10 -36.34 -5.19 19.50
CA LEU A 10 -37.55 -4.51 19.00
C LEU A 10 -37.25 -3.59 17.82
N ARG A 11 -35.98 -3.43 17.40
CA ARG A 11 -35.58 -2.72 16.18
C ARG A 11 -35.85 -3.61 14.96
N GLU A 12 -37.15 -3.80 14.75
CA GLU A 12 -37.91 -3.94 13.52
C GLU A 12 -37.19 -4.59 12.34
N HIS A 13 -37.83 -5.62 11.79
CA HIS A 13 -37.48 -6.28 10.54
C HIS A 13 -37.04 -5.28 9.45
N TRP A 14 -35.73 -5.05 9.34
CA TRP A 14 -35.14 -4.26 8.27
C TRP A 14 -35.26 -5.10 7.00
N ALA A 15 -35.89 -4.54 5.97
CA ALA A 15 -35.84 -5.14 4.66
C ALA A 15 -34.37 -5.28 4.25
N PRO A 16 -33.96 -6.42 3.67
CA PRO A 16 -32.59 -6.58 3.18
C PRO A 16 -32.26 -5.45 2.21
N ALA A 17 -31.07 -4.87 2.37
CA ALA A 17 -30.63 -3.78 1.50
C ALA A 17 -30.66 -4.24 0.04
N SER A 18 -31.15 -3.37 -0.85
CA SER A 18 -31.11 -3.61 -2.28
C SER A 18 -29.67 -3.60 -2.80
N ALA A 19 -29.46 -4.16 -4.00
CA ALA A 19 -28.14 -4.18 -4.62
C ALA A 19 -27.58 -2.76 -4.83
N GLU A 20 -28.42 -1.82 -5.26
CA GLU A 20 -28.04 -0.42 -5.46
C GLU A 20 -27.61 0.26 -4.15
N GLU A 21 -28.31 -0.02 -3.05
CA GLU A 21 -27.94 0.49 -1.73
C GLU A 21 -26.59 -0.06 -1.27
N LEU A 22 -26.31 -1.34 -1.53
CA LEU A 22 -25.02 -1.96 -1.22
C LEU A 22 -23.88 -1.40 -2.06
N GLU A 23 -24.11 -1.12 -3.35
CA GLU A 23 -23.11 -0.50 -4.24
C GLU A 23 -22.76 0.93 -3.81
N ARG A 24 -23.78 1.73 -3.47
CA ARG A 24 -23.57 3.06 -2.90
C ARG A 24 -22.81 2.98 -1.58
N PHE A 25 -23.20 2.05 -0.71
CA PHE A 25 -22.52 1.83 0.56
C PHE A 25 -21.06 1.42 0.38
N GLU A 26 -20.75 0.59 -0.62
CA GLU A 26 -19.36 0.22 -0.95
C GLU A 26 -18.51 1.44 -1.28
N THR A 27 -19.06 2.35 -2.08
CA THR A 27 -18.41 3.62 -2.45
C THR A 27 -18.20 4.53 -1.24
N ASP A 28 -19.20 4.63 -0.37
CA ASP A 28 -19.14 5.47 0.85
C ASP A 28 -18.11 4.93 1.86
N VAL A 29 -18.06 3.61 2.07
CA VAL A 29 -17.09 2.96 2.96
C VAL A 29 -15.67 3.15 2.43
N LEU A 30 -15.44 2.99 1.13
CA LEU A 30 -14.12 3.21 0.53
C LEU A 30 -13.68 4.68 0.65
N SER A 31 -14.61 5.62 0.46
CA SER A 31 -14.35 7.06 0.65
C SER A 31 -14.03 7.39 2.11
N GLY A 32 -14.78 6.79 3.05
CA GLY A 32 -14.52 6.90 4.49
C GLY A 32 -13.17 6.32 4.90
N PHE A 33 -12.74 5.22 4.27
CA PHE A 33 -11.42 4.65 4.47
C PHE A 33 -10.33 5.62 4.04
N VAL A 34 -10.43 6.21 2.85
CA VAL A 34 -9.49 7.24 2.36
C VAL A 34 -9.38 8.39 3.34
N LEU A 35 -10.52 8.92 3.82
CA LEU A 35 -10.54 10.00 4.80
C LEU A 35 -9.87 9.60 6.14
N ALA A 36 -10.11 8.38 6.61
CA ALA A 36 -9.49 7.87 7.83
C ALA A 36 -7.96 7.73 7.67
N ARG A 37 -7.47 7.30 6.49
CA ARG A 37 -6.03 7.22 6.21
C ARG A 37 -5.39 8.61 6.13
N ALA A 38 -6.05 9.57 5.49
CA ALA A 38 -5.58 10.96 5.44
C ALA A 38 -5.52 11.58 6.84
N SER A 39 -6.54 11.34 7.66
CA SER A 39 -6.60 11.81 9.06
C SER A 39 -5.53 11.18 9.95
N ALA A 40 -5.06 9.97 9.61
CA ALA A 40 -3.92 9.33 10.26
C ALA A 40 -2.55 9.82 9.76
N GLY A 41 -2.51 10.84 8.88
CA GLY A 41 -1.28 11.48 8.42
C GLY A 41 -0.52 10.70 7.35
N LEU A 42 -1.18 9.77 6.65
CA LEU A 42 -0.54 9.00 5.59
C LEU A 42 -0.41 9.86 4.33
N ALA A 43 0.72 9.70 3.63
CA ALA A 43 0.95 10.39 2.36
C ALA A 43 0.00 9.88 1.27
N ASP A 44 -0.42 10.77 0.36
CA ASP A 44 -1.32 10.46 -0.75
C ASP A 44 -0.86 9.26 -1.60
N GLY A 45 0.45 9.12 -1.80
CA GLY A 45 1.01 7.98 -2.53
C GLY A 45 0.76 6.64 -1.83
N THR A 46 0.80 6.60 -0.50
CA THR A 46 0.48 5.41 0.30
C THR A 46 -1.02 5.12 0.24
N ILE A 47 -1.87 6.15 0.40
CA ILE A 47 -3.33 5.99 0.33
C ILE A 47 -3.74 5.47 -1.05
N ARG A 48 -3.17 6.04 -2.12
CA ARG A 48 -3.38 5.58 -3.50
C ARG A 48 -2.94 4.13 -3.68
N GLY A 49 -1.81 3.74 -3.08
CA GLY A 49 -1.33 2.36 -3.06
C GLY A 49 -2.32 1.42 -2.39
N ASP A 50 -2.80 1.77 -1.19
CA ASP A 50 -3.79 1.00 -0.43
C ASP A 50 -5.08 0.81 -1.26
N VAL A 51 -5.65 1.90 -1.79
CA VAL A 51 -6.88 1.85 -2.63
C VAL A 51 -6.65 1.02 -3.89
N GLY A 52 -5.53 1.22 -4.58
CA GLY A 52 -5.21 0.47 -5.79
C GLY A 52 -5.06 -1.03 -5.53
N HIS A 53 -4.55 -1.42 -4.35
CA HIS A 53 -4.50 -2.82 -3.94
C HIS A 53 -5.89 -3.40 -3.64
N LEU A 54 -6.75 -2.64 -2.95
CA LEU A 54 -8.13 -3.06 -2.66
C LEU A 54 -8.95 -3.24 -3.94
N GLU A 55 -8.85 -2.30 -4.89
CA GLU A 55 -9.50 -2.38 -6.21
C GLU A 55 -9.08 -3.63 -6.99
N GLN A 56 -7.79 -3.99 -6.96
CA GLN A 56 -7.29 -5.19 -7.62
C GLN A 56 -7.85 -6.48 -6.98
N ILE A 57 -8.04 -6.50 -5.65
CA ILE A 57 -8.67 -7.63 -4.96
C ILE A 57 -10.16 -7.68 -5.31
N ARG A 58 -10.85 -6.53 -5.26
CA ARG A 58 -12.28 -6.39 -5.56
C ARG A 58 -12.63 -6.82 -6.98
N THR A 59 -11.78 -6.44 -7.94
CA THR A 59 -11.89 -6.83 -9.35
C THR A 59 -11.74 -8.34 -9.52
N TRP A 60 -10.80 -8.96 -8.82
CA TRP A 60 -10.62 -10.41 -8.86
C TRP A 60 -11.78 -11.16 -8.17
N PHE A 61 -12.23 -10.67 -7.02
CA PHE A 61 -13.25 -11.33 -6.20
C PHE A 61 -14.65 -11.21 -6.83
N GLY A 62 -14.92 -10.11 -7.54
CA GLY A 62 -16.19 -9.88 -8.25
C GLY A 62 -17.37 -9.51 -7.34
N ARG A 63 -17.21 -9.60 -6.03
CA ARG A 63 -18.19 -9.22 -4.99
C ARG A 63 -17.59 -8.20 -4.02
N PRO A 64 -18.39 -7.50 -3.21
CA PRO A 64 -17.86 -6.58 -2.21
C PRO A 64 -16.84 -7.25 -1.29
N LEU A 65 -15.78 -6.54 -0.91
CA LEU A 65 -14.68 -7.16 -0.18
C LEU A 65 -15.10 -7.74 1.19
N TRP A 66 -16.09 -7.15 1.85
CA TRP A 66 -16.61 -7.65 3.14
C TRP A 66 -17.31 -9.01 3.05
N ASP A 67 -17.57 -9.51 1.84
CA ASP A 67 -18.09 -10.87 1.61
C ASP A 67 -16.99 -11.94 1.54
N MET A 68 -15.71 -11.55 1.52
CA MET A 68 -14.59 -12.49 1.44
C MET A 68 -14.50 -13.37 2.68
N GLU A 69 -14.31 -14.67 2.47
CA GLU A 69 -14.05 -15.64 3.52
C GLU A 69 -12.56 -16.01 3.58
N PRO A 70 -12.06 -16.62 4.68
CA PRO A 70 -10.66 -17.04 4.78
C PRO A 70 -10.21 -17.95 3.62
N ALA A 71 -11.10 -18.81 3.11
CA ALA A 71 -10.84 -19.66 1.95
C ALA A 71 -10.61 -18.85 0.66
N ASP A 72 -11.28 -17.70 0.49
CA ASP A 72 -11.04 -16.81 -0.65
C ASP A 72 -9.66 -16.16 -0.54
N ALA A 73 -9.26 -15.76 0.68
CA ALA A 73 -7.93 -15.23 0.94
C ALA A 73 -6.84 -16.28 0.68
N ASP A 74 -7.05 -17.54 1.07
CA ASP A 74 -6.16 -18.66 0.73
C ASP A 74 -5.99 -18.83 -0.77
N VAL A 75 -7.09 -18.79 -1.54
CA VAL A 75 -7.03 -18.88 -3.01
C VAL A 75 -6.30 -17.68 -3.58
N TYR A 76 -6.59 -16.48 -3.10
CA TYR A 76 -5.99 -15.26 -3.62
C TYR A 76 -4.48 -15.21 -3.38
N PHE A 77 -4.04 -15.35 -2.12
CA PHE A 77 -2.63 -15.26 -1.77
C PHE A 77 -1.85 -16.53 -2.14
N GLY A 78 -2.49 -17.70 -2.08
CA GLY A 78 -1.88 -18.99 -2.35
C GLY A 78 -1.87 -19.41 -3.82
N LYS A 79 -2.78 -18.92 -4.67
CA LYS A 79 -2.82 -19.26 -6.10
C LYS A 79 -2.62 -18.04 -6.99
N VAL A 80 -3.48 -17.02 -6.86
CA VAL A 80 -3.49 -15.86 -7.77
C VAL A 80 -2.19 -15.06 -7.66
N LEU A 81 -1.74 -14.83 -6.43
CA LEU A 81 -0.55 -14.04 -6.13
C LEU A 81 0.72 -14.88 -5.94
N ARG A 82 0.66 -16.20 -6.16
CA ARG A 82 1.77 -17.12 -5.86
C ARG A 82 3.11 -16.67 -6.46
N ASN A 83 3.08 -16.22 -7.71
CA ASN A 83 4.26 -15.82 -8.48
C ASN A 83 4.54 -14.31 -8.41
N SER A 84 3.76 -13.55 -7.65
CA SER A 84 3.99 -12.13 -7.49
C SER A 84 5.15 -11.85 -6.52
N PRO A 85 5.85 -10.71 -6.67
CA PRO A 85 6.89 -10.29 -5.73
C PRO A 85 6.40 -10.31 -4.28
N SER A 86 7.26 -10.68 -3.34
CA SER A 86 6.95 -10.73 -1.91
C SER A 86 6.43 -9.38 -1.39
N GLY A 87 7.05 -8.28 -1.82
CA GLY A 87 6.59 -6.92 -1.49
C GLY A 87 5.16 -6.63 -1.95
N THR A 88 4.77 -7.08 -3.14
CA THR A 88 3.40 -6.91 -3.66
C THR A 88 2.39 -7.72 -2.86
N ARG A 89 2.73 -8.98 -2.51
CA ARG A 89 1.87 -9.81 -1.66
C ARG A 89 1.64 -9.18 -0.29
N LEU A 90 2.71 -8.70 0.34
CA LEU A 90 2.66 -8.02 1.63
C LEU A 90 1.84 -6.74 1.59
N ALA A 91 2.06 -5.90 0.56
CA ALA A 91 1.34 -4.65 0.41
C ALA A 91 -0.17 -4.89 0.22
N ARG A 92 -0.55 -5.88 -0.61
CA ARG A 92 -1.96 -6.28 -0.78
C ARG A 92 -2.57 -6.84 0.50
N SER A 93 -1.87 -7.71 1.23
CA SER A 93 -2.38 -8.24 2.51
C SER A 93 -2.51 -7.15 3.57
N GLN A 94 -1.59 -6.20 3.60
CA GLN A 94 -1.62 -5.08 4.54
C GLN A 94 -2.79 -4.14 4.24
N ALA A 95 -3.01 -3.80 2.97
CA ALA A 95 -4.13 -2.98 2.56
C ALA A 95 -5.46 -3.63 2.95
N LEU A 96 -5.63 -4.93 2.66
CA LEU A 96 -6.84 -5.68 3.02
C LEU A 96 -7.05 -5.72 4.54
N THR A 97 -6.02 -6.06 5.31
CA THR A 97 -6.11 -6.09 6.79
C THR A 97 -6.49 -4.72 7.36
N THR A 98 -5.89 -3.66 6.84
CA THR A 98 -6.14 -2.28 7.31
C THR A 98 -7.57 -1.83 6.97
N TYR A 99 -8.07 -2.21 5.79
CA TYR A 99 -9.44 -1.92 5.37
C TYR A 99 -10.47 -2.65 6.24
N PHE A 100 -10.27 -3.93 6.52
CA PHE A 100 -11.14 -4.69 7.41
C PHE A 100 -11.11 -4.16 8.84
N MET A 101 -9.94 -3.79 9.37
CA MET A 101 -9.85 -3.12 10.67
C MET A 101 -10.66 -1.81 10.69
N PHE A 102 -10.64 -1.02 9.61
CA PHE A 102 -11.47 0.17 9.49
C PHE A 102 -12.97 -0.16 9.50
N MET A 103 -13.40 -1.16 8.71
CA MET A 103 -14.80 -1.59 8.65
C MET A 103 -15.29 -2.16 9.98
N GLU A 104 -14.48 -2.98 10.64
CA GLU A 104 -14.80 -3.57 11.94
C GLU A 104 -14.99 -2.51 13.02
N LEU A 105 -14.17 -1.46 13.01
CA LEU A 105 -14.24 -0.38 13.99
C LEU A 105 -15.41 0.58 13.75
N ARG A 106 -15.79 0.85 12.49
CA ARG A 106 -16.74 1.92 12.15
C ARG A 106 -18.07 1.46 11.57
N HIS A 107 -18.09 0.33 10.86
CA HIS A 107 -19.23 -0.10 10.04
C HIS A 107 -19.74 -1.50 10.38
N LYS A 108 -19.15 -2.21 11.35
CA LYS A 108 -19.55 -3.59 11.71
C LYS A 108 -21.05 -3.75 11.99
N VAL A 109 -21.62 -2.81 12.74
CA VAL A 109 -23.04 -2.83 13.10
C VAL A 109 -23.93 -2.53 11.88
N GLU A 110 -23.54 -1.57 11.05
CA GLU A 110 -24.27 -1.16 9.85
C GLU A 110 -24.26 -2.27 8.79
N LEU A 111 -23.09 -2.84 8.52
CA LEU A 111 -22.93 -3.99 7.62
C LEU A 111 -23.74 -5.19 8.09
N HIS A 112 -23.72 -5.50 9.39
CA HIS A 112 -24.55 -6.57 9.94
C HIS A 112 -26.04 -6.29 9.77
N ARG A 113 -26.50 -5.04 9.91
CA ARG A 113 -27.90 -4.68 9.66
C ARG A 113 -28.28 -4.83 8.19
N MET A 114 -27.44 -4.37 7.26
CA MET A 114 -27.74 -4.39 5.83
C MET A 114 -27.65 -5.78 5.20
N THR A 115 -26.70 -6.60 5.66
CA THR A 115 -26.34 -7.88 5.01
C THR A 115 -26.67 -9.11 5.87
N GLY A 116 -26.94 -8.93 7.17
CA GLY A 116 -27.06 -10.02 8.14
C GLY A 116 -25.73 -10.71 8.48
N ARG A 117 -24.59 -10.24 7.92
CA ARG A 117 -23.26 -10.85 8.14
C ARG A 117 -22.43 -10.02 9.11
N VAL A 118 -21.71 -10.72 9.98
CA VAL A 118 -20.69 -10.09 10.82
C VAL A 118 -19.41 -10.00 10.02
N VAL A 119 -18.94 -8.77 9.79
CA VAL A 119 -17.69 -8.53 9.07
C VAL A 119 -16.50 -8.82 9.98
N GLU A 120 -15.59 -9.65 9.46
CA GLU A 120 -14.33 -10.04 10.08
C GLU A 120 -13.25 -10.15 9.01
N CYS A 121 -12.02 -9.80 9.36
CA CYS A 121 -10.90 -9.87 8.43
C CYS A 121 -10.67 -11.31 7.92
N PRO A 122 -10.65 -11.55 6.60
CA PRO A 122 -10.41 -12.88 6.04
C PRO A 122 -8.95 -13.31 6.12
N ILE A 123 -8.04 -12.43 6.56
CA ILE A 123 -6.62 -12.75 6.73
C ILE A 123 -6.39 -13.33 8.12
N ASP A 124 -5.97 -14.58 8.17
CA ASP A 124 -5.62 -15.30 9.40
C ASP A 124 -4.11 -15.58 9.48
N GLU A 125 -3.68 -16.36 10.48
CA GLU A 125 -2.27 -16.69 10.67
C GLU A 125 -1.68 -17.58 9.55
N MET A 126 -2.52 -18.39 8.92
CA MET A 126 -2.11 -19.40 7.92
C MET A 126 -2.00 -18.79 6.54
N ASN A 127 -2.93 -17.93 6.16
CA ASN A 127 -3.01 -17.34 4.84
C ASN A 127 -2.21 -16.03 4.70
N ARG A 128 -1.83 -15.40 5.84
CA ARG A 128 -1.05 -14.16 5.84
C ARG A 128 0.29 -14.35 5.15
N PRO A 129 0.56 -13.61 4.06
CA PRO A 129 1.86 -13.67 3.38
C PRO A 129 2.98 -13.30 4.35
N ARG A 130 3.97 -14.19 4.46
CA ARG A 130 5.16 -13.93 5.28
C ARG A 130 6.19 -13.21 4.43
N GLY A 131 6.67 -12.10 4.97
CA GLY A 131 7.79 -11.39 4.36
C GLY A 131 9.08 -12.13 4.66
N ALA A 132 9.70 -12.70 3.63
CA ALA A 132 11.15 -12.81 3.65
C ALA A 132 11.66 -11.37 3.51
N LYS A 133 12.00 -10.73 4.63
CA LYS A 133 13.02 -9.69 4.55
C LYS A 133 14.31 -10.43 4.22
N ASP A 134 14.53 -10.71 2.94
CA ASP A 134 15.90 -10.75 2.47
C ASP A 134 16.44 -9.40 2.94
N ALA A 135 17.32 -9.44 3.94
CA ALA A 135 18.12 -8.29 4.26
C ALA A 135 18.82 -7.99 2.95
N GLN A 136 18.27 -7.06 2.16
CA GLN A 136 18.94 -6.54 0.99
C GLN A 136 20.21 -5.97 1.57
N LEU A 137 21.28 -6.77 1.48
CA LEU A 137 22.61 -6.32 1.74
C LEU A 137 22.80 -5.25 0.69
N ARG A 138 22.54 -4.00 1.07
CA ARG A 138 22.90 -2.84 0.30
C ARG A 138 24.42 -2.79 0.38
N ILE A 139 25.06 -3.57 -0.49
CA ILE A 139 26.50 -3.57 -0.64
C ILE A 139 26.81 -2.16 -1.15
N PRO A 140 27.51 -1.33 -0.35
CA PRO A 140 27.95 -0.04 -0.86
C PRO A 140 28.88 -0.32 -2.06
N PRO A 141 28.79 0.48 -3.14
CA PRO A 141 29.69 0.31 -4.27
C PRO A 141 31.14 0.40 -3.78
N SER A 142 31.99 -0.44 -4.34
CA SER A 142 33.42 -0.45 -4.03
C SER A 142 34.08 0.87 -4.49
N GLU A 143 35.20 1.23 -3.85
CA GLU A 143 35.97 2.42 -4.22
C GLU A 143 36.29 2.54 -5.73
N PRO A 144 36.67 1.46 -6.45
CA PRO A 144 36.88 1.55 -7.90
C PRO A 144 35.58 1.80 -8.68
N GLU A 145 34.45 1.20 -8.29
CA GLU A 145 33.15 1.44 -8.96
C GLU A 145 32.69 2.89 -8.78
N VAL A 146 32.87 3.43 -7.57
CA VAL A 146 32.66 4.84 -7.29
C VAL A 146 33.58 5.72 -8.14
N GLY A 147 34.86 5.33 -8.28
CA GLY A 147 35.84 5.99 -9.13
C GLY A 147 35.46 6.01 -10.61
N THR A 148 35.00 4.89 -11.16
CA THR A 148 34.52 4.77 -12.54
C THR A 148 33.29 5.65 -12.78
N LEU A 149 32.31 5.62 -11.87
CA LEU A 149 31.11 6.45 -11.96
C LEU A 149 31.47 7.94 -12.04
N PHE A 150 32.30 8.43 -11.11
CA PHE A 150 32.65 9.85 -11.07
C PHE A 150 33.58 10.28 -12.21
N THR A 151 34.47 9.41 -12.69
CA THR A 151 35.32 9.68 -13.86
C THR A 151 34.47 9.80 -15.13
N GLY A 152 33.53 8.86 -15.35
CA GLY A 152 32.61 8.90 -16.47
C GLY A 152 31.72 10.14 -16.43
N TRP A 153 31.14 10.44 -15.27
CA TRP A 153 30.29 11.62 -15.08
C TRP A 153 31.06 12.94 -15.33
N GLY A 154 32.34 13.00 -14.92
CA GLY A 154 33.22 14.12 -15.25
C GLY A 154 33.46 14.28 -16.76
N GLY A 155 33.63 13.17 -17.49
CA GLY A 155 33.74 13.17 -18.96
C GLY A 155 32.47 13.66 -19.66
N GLU A 156 31.29 13.29 -19.14
CA GLU A 156 30.01 13.78 -19.67
C GLU A 156 29.81 15.29 -19.45
N LEU A 157 30.27 15.85 -18.33
CA LEU A 157 30.24 17.28 -18.09
C LEU A 157 31.04 18.08 -19.13
N ALA A 158 32.16 17.51 -19.61
CA ALA A 158 32.99 18.15 -20.63
C ALA A 158 32.32 18.21 -22.02
N THR A 159 31.35 17.34 -22.30
CA THR A 159 30.62 17.30 -23.57
C THR A 159 29.25 18.00 -23.52
N CYS A 160 28.83 18.47 -22.34
CA CYS A 160 27.54 19.14 -22.16
C CYS A 160 27.53 20.55 -22.75
N ARG A 161 26.78 20.74 -23.84
CA ARG A 161 26.64 22.03 -24.56
C ARG A 161 25.76 23.09 -23.88
N LYS A 162 24.96 22.73 -22.87
CA LYS A 162 23.99 23.64 -22.22
C LYS A 162 24.35 23.88 -20.76
N PHE A 163 24.48 25.15 -20.37
CA PHE A 163 24.90 25.56 -19.03
C PHE A 163 24.02 25.02 -17.90
N ALA A 164 22.68 25.12 -18.01
CA ALA A 164 21.79 24.74 -16.92
C ALA A 164 21.84 23.23 -16.55
N PRO A 165 21.84 22.28 -17.52
CA PRO A 165 22.12 20.87 -17.23
C PRO A 165 23.50 20.62 -16.61
N THR A 166 24.55 21.29 -17.09
CA THR A 166 25.90 21.16 -16.55
C THR A 166 25.99 21.62 -15.10
N ALA A 167 25.40 22.79 -14.78
CA ALA A 167 25.38 23.33 -13.43
C ALA A 167 24.64 22.42 -12.44
N ARG A 168 23.50 21.83 -12.85
CA ARG A 168 22.74 20.86 -12.03
C ARG A 168 23.49 19.56 -11.79
N ASN A 169 24.10 19.00 -12.84
CA ASN A 169 24.89 17.77 -12.71
C ASN A 169 26.13 17.99 -11.83
N TYR A 170 26.77 19.15 -11.95
CA TYR A 170 27.91 19.52 -11.12
C TYR A 170 27.54 19.76 -9.64
N THR A 171 26.41 20.40 -9.34
CA THR A 171 25.96 20.57 -7.96
C THR A 171 25.52 19.24 -7.33
N ALA A 172 24.93 18.33 -8.11
CA ALA A 172 24.56 17.00 -7.67
C ALA A 172 25.77 16.10 -7.34
N SER A 173 26.91 16.28 -8.01
CA SER A 173 28.12 15.46 -7.77
C SER A 173 28.90 15.87 -6.51
N LYS A 174 28.77 17.11 -6.04
CA LYS A 174 29.47 17.64 -4.85
C LYS A 174 29.17 16.89 -3.53
N PRO A 175 27.92 16.69 -3.11
CA PRO A 175 27.63 16.01 -1.84
C PRO A 175 27.97 14.51 -1.90
N VAL A 176 27.96 13.89 -3.08
CA VAL A 176 28.15 12.44 -3.26
C VAL A 176 29.63 12.07 -3.40
N SER A 177 30.47 12.94 -3.96
CA SER A 177 31.91 12.65 -4.20
C SER A 177 32.84 13.05 -3.05
N GLY A 178 32.36 13.82 -2.06
CA GLY A 178 33.20 14.34 -0.97
C GLY A 178 34.33 15.30 -1.42
N ARG A 179 34.43 15.60 -2.73
CA ARG A 179 35.49 16.45 -3.29
C ARG A 179 35.12 17.92 -3.12
N ARG A 180 35.81 18.59 -2.20
CA ARG A 180 35.84 20.06 -2.13
C ARG A 180 36.72 20.55 -3.30
N CYS A 181 36.21 21.45 -4.13
CA CYS A 181 37.00 22.07 -5.20
C CYS A 181 38.24 22.73 -4.58
N LEU A 182 39.43 22.19 -4.88
CA LEU A 182 40.71 22.71 -4.42
C LEU A 182 41.61 23.17 -5.58
N SER A 183 41.10 23.27 -6.80
CA SER A 183 41.88 23.77 -7.94
C SER A 183 41.46 25.18 -8.35
N SER A 184 42.43 26.08 -8.43
CA SER A 184 42.35 27.45 -8.97
C SER A 184 42.09 27.52 -10.47
N SER A 185 41.84 26.40 -11.13
CA SER A 185 41.60 26.26 -12.58
C SER A 185 40.14 25.89 -12.90
N CYS A 186 39.18 26.44 -12.15
CA CYS A 186 37.78 26.44 -12.54
C CYS A 186 37.55 27.66 -13.46
N PRO A 187 37.10 27.51 -14.71
CA PRO A 187 36.89 28.64 -15.64
C PRO A 187 35.64 29.49 -15.31
N TRP A 188 35.13 29.38 -14.07
CA TRP A 188 33.89 30.01 -13.62
C TRP A 188 34.03 30.61 -12.20
N VAL A 189 35.19 31.20 -11.92
CA VAL A 189 35.34 32.32 -10.98
C VAL A 189 35.75 33.53 -11.78
#